data_AF-A0A7M2C8C3-F1
#
_entry.id   AF-A0A7M2C8C3-F1
#
_cell.length_a   1.000
_cell.length_b   1.000
_cell.length_c   1.000
_cell.angle_alpha   90.00
_cell.angle_beta   90.00
_cell.angle_gamma   90.00
#
_symmetry.space_group_name_H-M   'P 1'
#
loop_
_entity.id
_entity.type
_entity.pdbx_description
1 polymer ?
#
loop_
_entity_poly.entity_id
_entity_poly.type
_entity_poly.pdbx_seq_one_letter_code
_entity_poly.pdbx_strand_id
1 'polypeptide(L)'
;MTEDLTARQPKGVPTGGQFAATTHTEPDIALNNPITDPFAHLTGLDRARAQAEYAQTISAEAAAAYVDHLSDKLLAINPDFTRLNVGRKHDIEYGLTFTLESVEDRDGNYGDVDLEDLQDEIFHDAYLYQHVAYDDASDECFINLSPRS
;
A
#
# COMPACT_ATOMS: atom_id res chain seq x y z
N MET A 1 -70.35 -9.05 19.54
CA MET A 1 -69.00 -8.56 19.20
C MET A 1 -68.01 -9.19 20.16
N THR A 2 -67.32 -10.23 19.71
CA THR A 2 -66.12 -10.76 20.37
C THR A 2 -65.32 -11.42 19.24
N GLU A 3 -64.33 -10.70 18.72
CA GLU A 3 -63.49 -11.20 17.63
C GLU A 3 -62.29 -11.94 18.25
N ASP A 4 -62.15 -13.19 17.83
CA ASP A 4 -61.19 -14.18 18.31
C ASP A 4 -59.76 -13.79 17.88
N LEU A 5 -58.87 -13.66 18.86
CA LEU A 5 -57.54 -13.07 18.73
C LEU A 5 -56.49 -14.16 18.53
N THR A 6 -56.55 -14.93 17.43
CA THR A 6 -55.56 -16.00 17.20
C THR A 6 -55.29 -16.37 15.74
N ALA A 7 -55.07 -15.39 14.85
CA ALA A 7 -54.68 -15.65 13.47
C ALA A 7 -53.34 -14.99 13.12
N ARG A 8 -52.23 -15.69 13.39
CA ARG A 8 -50.89 -15.59 12.72
C ARG A 8 -49.91 -16.59 13.36
N GLN A 9 -50.22 -17.88 13.31
CA GLN A 9 -49.20 -18.92 13.46
C GLN A 9 -48.66 -19.23 12.06
N PRO A 10 -47.39 -18.93 11.72
CA PRO A 10 -46.82 -19.33 10.44
C PRO A 10 -46.71 -20.86 10.37
N LYS A 11 -47.30 -21.43 9.32
CA LYS A 11 -47.28 -22.88 9.05
C LYS A 11 -45.84 -23.35 8.84
N GLY A 12 -45.41 -24.27 9.71
CA GLY A 12 -44.46 -25.36 9.43
C GLY A 12 -43.09 -24.96 8.90
N VAL A 13 -42.06 -25.02 9.76
CA VAL A 13 -40.68 -25.20 9.31
C VAL A 13 -40.58 -26.63 8.76
N PRO A 14 -40.11 -26.86 7.52
CA PRO A 14 -39.90 -28.21 7.02
C PRO A 14 -38.87 -28.92 7.92
N THR A 15 -39.33 -29.93 8.66
CA THR A 15 -38.45 -30.82 9.42
C THR A 15 -37.75 -31.74 8.42
N GLY A 16 -36.65 -31.27 7.83
CA GLY A 16 -35.95 -32.03 6.79
C GLY A 16 -34.83 -31.32 6.03
N GLY A 17 -34.46 -30.09 6.39
CA GLY A 17 -33.25 -29.45 5.86
C GLY A 17 -32.02 -29.97 6.61
N GLN A 18 -31.35 -30.99 6.08
CA GLN A 18 -29.99 -31.32 6.49
C GLN A 18 -29.08 -30.16 6.09
N PHE A 19 -28.91 -29.18 6.98
CA PHE A 19 -27.73 -28.33 6.90
C PHE A 19 -26.56 -29.24 7.25
N ALA A 20 -25.84 -29.70 6.21
CA ALA A 20 -24.59 -30.38 6.40
C ALA A 20 -23.71 -29.49 7.29
N ALA A 21 -23.17 -30.05 8.38
CA ALA A 21 -22.15 -29.36 9.15
C ALA A 21 -21.00 -29.07 8.19
N THR A 22 -20.80 -27.80 7.84
CA THR A 22 -19.62 -27.39 7.10
C THR A 22 -18.44 -27.63 8.02
N THR A 23 -17.73 -28.75 7.83
CA THR A 23 -16.44 -28.98 8.44
C THR A 23 -15.53 -27.84 7.98
N HIS A 24 -15.29 -26.87 8.85
CA HIS A 24 -14.34 -25.80 8.60
C HIS A 24 -12.95 -26.42 8.77
N THR A 25 -12.42 -27.01 7.70
CA THR A 25 -11.00 -27.35 7.64
C THR A 25 -10.27 -26.04 7.40
N GLU A 26 -9.71 -25.44 8.46
CA GLU A 26 -8.70 -24.40 8.29
C GLU A 26 -7.59 -24.98 7.42
N PRO A 27 -7.19 -24.31 6.32
CA PRO A 27 -6.03 -24.75 5.58
C PRO A 27 -4.81 -24.63 6.50
N ASP A 28 -4.16 -25.76 6.75
CA ASP A 28 -2.89 -25.84 7.45
C ASP A 28 -1.83 -25.20 6.54
N ILE A 29 -1.60 -23.89 6.70
CA ILE A 29 -0.56 -23.16 5.97
C ILE A 29 0.78 -23.57 6.60
N ALA A 30 1.36 -24.66 6.09
CA ALA A 30 2.72 -25.04 6.41
C ALA A 30 3.72 -24.04 5.80
N LEU A 31 4.09 -23.00 6.55
CA LEU A 31 5.21 -22.11 6.24
C LEU A 31 6.54 -22.81 6.56
N ASN A 32 6.84 -23.91 5.87
CA ASN A 32 8.15 -24.56 5.94
C ASN A 32 9.04 -24.09 4.78
N ASN A 33 9.39 -22.80 4.77
CA ASN A 33 10.64 -22.40 4.13
C ASN A 33 11.70 -22.30 5.23
N PRO A 34 12.72 -23.17 5.27
CA PRO A 34 13.89 -22.86 6.09
C PRO A 34 14.39 -21.50 5.61
N ILE A 35 14.44 -20.53 6.52
CA ILE A 35 15.05 -19.22 6.29
C ILE A 35 16.53 -19.50 6.03
N THR A 36 16.84 -19.82 4.77
CA THR A 36 18.18 -20.12 4.30
C THR A 36 18.80 -18.76 4.12
N ASP A 37 19.77 -18.40 4.96
CA ASP A 37 20.53 -17.17 4.78
C ASP A 37 21.17 -17.23 3.38
N PRO A 38 20.71 -16.40 2.42
CA PRO A 38 21.17 -16.48 1.05
C PRO A 38 22.65 -16.09 0.93
N PHE A 39 23.24 -15.49 1.96
CA PHE A 39 24.64 -15.08 2.03
C PHE A 39 25.51 -16.00 2.88
N ALA A 40 25.01 -17.16 3.33
CA ALA A 40 25.77 -18.09 4.15
C ALA A 40 27.06 -18.61 3.49
N HIS A 41 27.13 -18.54 2.16
CA HIS A 41 28.29 -18.93 1.35
C HIS A 41 29.38 -17.84 1.25
N LEU A 42 29.10 -16.62 1.71
CA LEU A 42 30.00 -15.46 1.66
C LEU A 42 30.61 -15.18 3.04
N THR A 43 31.77 -14.53 3.08
CA THR A 43 32.44 -14.15 4.34
C THR A 43 32.98 -12.72 4.29
N GLY A 44 33.20 -12.11 5.46
CA GLY A 44 33.87 -10.82 5.57
C GLY A 44 33.21 -9.69 4.76
N LEU A 45 34.02 -8.96 4.01
CA LEU A 45 33.61 -7.77 3.26
C LEU A 45 32.61 -8.09 2.14
N ASP A 46 32.74 -9.25 1.47
CA ASP A 46 31.86 -9.65 0.38
C ASP A 46 30.45 -9.96 0.90
N ARG A 47 30.33 -10.56 2.09
CA ARG A 47 29.03 -10.78 2.73
C ARG A 47 28.37 -9.47 3.14
N ALA A 48 29.14 -8.56 3.75
CA ALA A 48 28.62 -7.25 4.15
C ALA A 48 28.12 -6.44 2.94
N ARG A 49 28.85 -6.50 1.82
CA ARG A 49 28.44 -5.86 0.57
C ARG A 49 27.17 -6.49 -0.01
N ALA A 50 27.12 -7.82 -0.13
CA ALA A 50 25.94 -8.52 -0.66
C ALA A 50 24.70 -8.29 0.20
N GLN A 51 24.85 -8.25 1.54
CA GLN A 51 23.77 -7.90 2.47
C GLN A 51 23.29 -6.45 2.28
N ALA A 52 24.21 -5.51 2.07
CA ALA A 52 23.85 -4.11 1.82
C ALA A 52 23.14 -3.95 0.47
N GLU A 53 23.63 -4.58 -0.60
CA GLU A 53 23.00 -4.57 -1.93
C GLU A 53 21.61 -5.22 -1.90
N TYR A 54 21.46 -6.32 -1.15
CA TYR A 54 20.17 -6.98 -0.97
C TYR A 54 19.19 -6.14 -0.14
N ALA A 55 19.65 -5.51 0.95
CA ALA A 55 18.84 -4.59 1.72
C ALA A 55 18.39 -3.40 0.88
N GLN A 56 19.26 -2.86 0.03
CA GLN A 56 18.92 -1.81 -0.93
C GLN A 56 17.88 -2.28 -1.96
N THR A 57 18.00 -3.50 -2.47
CA THR A 57 17.05 -4.07 -3.43
C THR A 57 15.68 -4.24 -2.80
N ILE A 58 15.62 -4.81 -1.59
CA ILE A 58 14.36 -4.90 -0.83
C ILE A 58 13.78 -3.53 -0.56
N SER A 59 14.59 -2.53 -0.19
CA SER A 59 14.09 -1.16 0.02
C SER A 59 13.56 -0.52 -1.27
N ALA A 60 14.17 -0.82 -2.42
CA ALA A 60 13.73 -0.31 -3.71
C ALA A 60 12.41 -0.95 -4.16
N GLU A 61 12.25 -2.26 -3.97
CA GLU A 61 11.01 -2.97 -4.27
C GLU A 61 9.87 -2.52 -3.34
N ALA A 62 10.16 -2.34 -2.05
CA ALA A 62 9.20 -1.80 -1.09
C ALA A 62 8.79 -0.35 -1.42
N ALA A 63 9.74 0.50 -1.82
CA ALA A 63 9.45 1.87 -2.26
C ALA A 63 8.60 1.90 -3.53
N ALA A 64 8.87 1.03 -4.51
CA ALA A 64 8.06 0.91 -5.71
C ALA A 64 6.63 0.47 -5.39
N ALA A 65 6.46 -0.55 -4.54
CA ALA A 65 5.14 -1.00 -4.10
C ALA A 65 4.37 0.08 -3.34
N TYR A 66 5.06 0.92 -2.56
CA TYR A 66 4.45 2.06 -1.88
C TYR A 66 3.99 3.13 -2.85
N VAL A 67 4.82 3.50 -3.84
CA VAL A 67 4.45 4.47 -4.88
C VAL A 67 3.25 3.99 -5.69
N ASP A 68 3.21 2.69 -6.03
CA ASP A 68 2.06 2.06 -6.66
C ASP A 68 0.80 2.19 -5.79
N HIS A 69 0.89 1.83 -4.51
CA HIS A 69 -0.24 1.91 -3.57
C HIS A 69 -0.74 3.35 -3.38
N LEU A 70 0.18 4.31 -3.27
CA LEU A 70 -0.14 5.72 -3.17
C LEU A 70 -0.82 6.24 -4.45
N SER A 71 -0.33 5.80 -5.61
CA SER A 71 -0.95 6.11 -6.90
C SER A 71 -2.36 5.54 -6.99
N ASP A 72 -2.56 4.29 -6.59
CA ASP A 72 -3.87 3.64 -6.58
C ASP A 72 -4.84 4.37 -5.61
N LYS A 73 -4.39 4.78 -4.42
CA LYS A 73 -5.18 5.58 -3.47
C LYS A 73 -5.58 6.93 -4.08
N LEU A 74 -4.62 7.66 -4.64
CA LEU A 74 -4.86 8.99 -5.22
C LEU A 74 -5.81 8.92 -6.43
N LEU A 75 -5.59 7.97 -7.33
CA LEU A 75 -6.44 7.78 -8.51
C LEU A 75 -7.85 7.27 -8.16
N ALA A 76 -8.01 6.57 -7.04
CA ALA A 76 -9.32 6.21 -6.52
C ALA A 76 -10.10 7.42 -5.97
N ILE A 77 -9.40 8.44 -5.45
CA ILE A 77 -10.00 9.70 -5.01
C ILE A 77 -10.41 10.53 -6.24
N ASN A 78 -9.48 10.72 -7.18
CA ASN A 78 -9.74 11.40 -8.43
C ASN A 78 -8.92 10.79 -9.58
N PRO A 79 -9.57 10.21 -10.60
CA PRO A 79 -8.89 9.59 -11.73
C PRO A 79 -8.19 10.59 -12.66
N ASP A 80 -8.46 11.90 -12.51
CA ASP A 80 -7.80 12.94 -13.29
C ASP A 80 -6.48 13.41 -12.68
N PHE A 81 -6.10 12.92 -11.49
CA PHE A 81 -4.77 13.18 -10.93
C PHE A 81 -3.67 12.58 -11.81
N THR A 82 -2.61 13.35 -12.03
CA THR A 82 -1.50 12.95 -12.90
C THR A 82 -0.14 13.03 -12.21
N ARG A 83 0.03 13.91 -11.23
CA ARG A 83 1.30 14.08 -10.53
C ARG A 83 1.10 14.27 -9.04
N LEU A 84 1.99 13.71 -8.26
CA LEU A 84 2.11 13.96 -6.83
C LEU A 84 3.39 14.76 -6.60
N ASN A 85 3.25 16.00 -6.16
CA ASN A 85 4.37 16.86 -5.81
C ASN A 85 4.90 16.49 -4.42
N VAL A 86 6.22 16.44 -4.34
CA VAL A 86 6.94 16.07 -3.12
C VAL A 86 7.96 17.13 -2.77
N GLY A 87 8.00 17.52 -1.51
CA GLY A 87 9.01 18.39 -0.95
C GLY A 87 10.28 17.60 -0.68
N ARG A 88 11.43 18.16 -1.05
CA ARG A 88 12.74 17.55 -0.77
C ARG A 88 13.44 18.33 0.35
N LYS A 89 13.71 17.67 1.48
CA LYS A 89 14.44 18.27 2.60
C LYS A 89 15.72 17.50 2.88
N HIS A 90 16.81 18.23 3.09
CA HIS A 90 18.05 17.64 3.56
C HIS A 90 18.18 17.93 5.06
N ASP A 91 18.23 16.86 5.85
CA ASP A 91 18.41 16.89 7.29
C ASP A 91 19.75 16.24 7.67
N ILE A 92 20.41 16.77 8.70
CA ILE A 92 21.74 16.28 9.13
C ILE A 92 21.60 14.95 9.89
N GLU A 93 20.48 14.74 10.58
CA GLU A 93 20.20 13.56 11.38
C GLU A 93 19.57 12.45 10.54
N TYR A 94 18.67 12.81 9.62
CA TYR A 94 17.89 11.84 8.83
C TYR A 94 18.34 11.70 7.37
N GLY A 95 19.26 12.57 6.91
CA GLY A 95 19.70 12.59 5.53
C GLY A 95 18.69 13.24 4.58
N LEU A 96 18.60 12.75 3.34
CA LEU A 96 17.62 13.24 2.37
C LEU A 96 16.24 12.65 2.67
N THR A 97 15.24 13.51 2.85
CA THR A 97 13.85 13.15 3.10
C THR A 97 12.92 13.74 2.03
N PHE A 98 11.85 13.03 1.70
CA PHE A 98 10.82 13.46 0.76
C PHE A 98 9.45 13.48 1.44
N THR A 99 8.80 14.65 1.47
CA THR A 99 7.47 14.83 2.07
C THR A 99 6.41 15.00 1.00
N LEU A 100 5.21 14.47 1.19
CA LEU A 100 4.10 14.71 0.25
C LEU A 100 3.56 16.13 0.43
N GLU A 101 3.41 16.89 -0.66
CA GLU A 101 3.00 18.31 -0.58
C GLU A 101 1.65 18.59 -1.23
N SER A 102 1.47 18.14 -2.47
CA SER A 102 0.22 18.36 -3.21
C SER A 102 0.06 17.36 -4.35
N VAL A 103 -1.15 17.25 -4.89
CA VAL A 103 -1.42 16.46 -6.09
C VAL A 103 -1.91 17.39 -7.19
N GLU A 104 -1.51 17.16 -8.43
CA GLU A 104 -1.86 17.92 -9.62
C GLU A 104 -2.73 17.07 -10.55
N ASP A 105 -3.83 17.64 -11.06
CA ASP A 105 -4.67 17.03 -12.08
C ASP A 105 -4.11 17.22 -13.51
N ARG A 106 -4.80 16.67 -14.51
CA ARG A 106 -4.39 16.79 -15.92
C ARG A 106 -4.41 18.23 -16.45
N ASP A 107 -5.20 19.11 -15.83
CA ASP A 107 -5.36 20.51 -16.21
C ASP A 107 -4.37 21.43 -15.48
N GLY A 108 -3.54 20.87 -14.58
CA GLY A 108 -2.57 21.62 -13.78
C GLY A 108 -3.14 22.22 -12.50
N ASN A 109 -4.36 21.82 -12.09
CA ASN A 109 -4.93 22.27 -10.83
C ASN A 109 -4.47 21.38 -9.69
N TYR A 110 -4.22 22.01 -8.55
CA TYR A 110 -3.90 21.32 -7.33
C TYR A 110 -5.17 20.73 -6.70
N GLY A 111 -5.15 19.43 -6.44
CA GLY A 111 -6.18 18.73 -5.71
C GLY A 111 -6.10 19.00 -4.22
N ASP A 112 -7.26 19.25 -3.60
CA ASP A 112 -7.42 19.31 -2.15
C ASP A 112 -7.58 17.88 -1.62
N VAL A 113 -6.45 17.26 -1.28
CA VAL A 113 -6.39 15.90 -0.71
C VAL A 113 -5.71 15.97 0.64
N ASP A 114 -6.32 15.33 1.63
CA ASP A 114 -5.66 15.12 2.91
C ASP A 114 -4.53 14.09 2.75
N LEU A 115 -3.30 14.59 2.62
CA LEU A 115 -2.12 13.75 2.42
C LEU A 115 -1.63 13.12 3.73
N GLU A 116 -2.11 13.57 4.90
CA GLU A 116 -1.77 12.96 6.19
C GLU A 116 -2.37 11.56 6.28
N ASP A 117 -3.61 11.38 5.80
CA ASP A 117 -4.29 10.08 5.73
C ASP A 117 -3.66 9.11 4.70
N LEU A 118 -2.82 9.62 3.79
CA LEU A 118 -2.10 8.82 2.80
C LEU A 118 -0.72 8.35 3.28
N GLN A 119 -0.12 9.05 4.24
CA GLN A 119 1.17 8.72 4.83
C GLN A 119 1.00 7.63 5.88
N ASP A 120 1.00 6.37 5.46
CA ASP A 120 1.05 5.23 6.38
C ASP A 120 2.36 5.28 7.20
N GLU A 121 2.28 5.08 8.53
CA GLU A 121 3.40 5.22 9.50
C GLU A 121 4.65 4.38 9.17
N ILE A 122 4.56 3.41 8.26
CA ILE A 122 5.50 2.29 8.12
C ILE A 122 6.68 2.60 7.19
N PHE A 123 6.61 3.61 6.31
CA PHE A 123 7.71 3.92 5.38
C PHE A 123 8.02 5.42 5.32
N HIS A 124 9.04 5.84 6.07
CA HIS A 124 9.55 7.21 6.04
C HIS A 124 10.53 7.45 4.86
N ASP A 125 10.20 8.49 4.09
CA ASP A 125 10.97 9.51 3.37
C ASP A 125 12.26 9.21 2.58
N ALA A 126 13.10 8.23 2.92
CA ALA A 126 14.47 8.18 2.37
C ALA A 126 14.61 7.39 1.05
N TYR A 127 13.62 6.55 0.70
CA TYR A 127 13.74 5.58 -0.40
C TYR A 127 12.97 5.93 -1.67
N LEU A 128 12.27 7.07 -1.69
CA LEU A 128 11.52 7.52 -2.87
C LEU A 128 12.42 8.06 -3.99
N TYR A 129 13.71 8.28 -3.73
CA TYR A 129 14.63 8.97 -4.64
C TYR A 129 14.59 8.47 -6.09
N GLN A 130 14.47 7.15 -6.29
CA GLN A 130 14.46 6.55 -7.64
C GLN A 130 13.14 6.76 -8.40
N HIS A 131 12.06 7.14 -7.71
CA HIS A 131 10.72 7.37 -8.27
C HIS A 131 10.38 8.86 -8.37
N VAL A 132 11.19 9.72 -7.76
CA VAL A 132 11.03 11.17 -7.80
C VAL A 132 11.75 11.72 -9.02
N ALA A 133 10.98 12.36 -9.89
CA ALA A 133 11.48 13.20 -10.96
C ALA A 133 11.70 14.63 -10.44
N TYR A 134 12.62 15.35 -11.07
CA TYR A 134 12.90 16.75 -10.77
C TYR A 134 12.65 17.59 -12.03
N ASP A 135 11.86 18.65 -11.90
CA ASP A 135 11.65 19.65 -12.95
C ASP A 135 12.61 20.83 -12.71
N ASP A 136 13.62 20.96 -13.58
CA ASP A 136 14.57 22.08 -13.53
C ASP A 136 13.89 23.45 -13.76
N ALA A 137 12.73 23.50 -14.43
CA ALA A 137 12.06 24.75 -14.75
C ALA A 137 11.26 25.32 -13.58
N SER A 138 10.66 24.46 -12.75
CA SER A 138 9.91 24.87 -11.56
C SER A 138 10.67 24.67 -10.24
N ASP A 139 11.83 24.01 -10.26
CA ASP A 139 12.59 23.63 -9.06
C ASP A 139 11.79 22.69 -8.12
N GLU A 140 10.91 21.87 -8.72
CA GLU A 140 9.99 20.99 -7.99
C GLU A 140 10.33 19.52 -8.19
N CYS A 141 10.04 18.72 -7.16
CA CYS A 141 10.15 17.27 -7.20
C CYS A 141 8.75 16.67 -7.28
N PHE A 142 8.56 15.65 -8.12
CA PHE A 142 7.25 15.03 -8.31
C PHE A 142 7.34 13.55 -8.66
N ILE A 143 6.25 12.83 -8.43
CA ILE A 143 6.04 11.43 -8.80
C ILE A 143 4.91 11.40 -9.83
N ASN A 144 5.16 10.79 -10.99
CA ASN A 144 4.13 10.61 -12.00
C ASN A 144 3.16 9.52 -11.56
N LEU A 145 1.88 9.86 -11.48
CA LEU A 145 0.81 8.92 -11.19
C LEU A 145 0.44 8.21 -12.49
N SER A 146 0.57 6.89 -12.50
CA SER A 146 0.21 6.07 -13.66
C SER A 146 -1.00 5.21 -13.31
N PRO A 147 -2.12 5.30 -14.04
CA PRO A 147 -3.22 4.38 -13.83
C PRO A 147 -2.77 2.96 -14.19
N ARG A 148 -3.08 1.99 -13.31
CA ARG A 148 -2.93 0.57 -13.64
C ARG A 148 -3.85 0.25 -14.83
N SER A 149 -3.25 -0.14 -15.95
CA SER A 149 -3.92 -0.58 -17.18
C SER A 149 -4.62 -1.92 -17.03
#